data_AF-A0A962IAV0-F1
#
_entry.id   AF-A0A962IAV0-F1
#
_cell.length_a   1.000
_cell.length_b   1.000
_cell.length_c   1.000
_cell.angle_alpha   90.00
_cell.angle_beta   90.00
_cell.angle_gamma   90.00
#
_symmetry.space_group_name_H-M   'P 1'
#
loop_
_entity.id
_entity.type
_entity.pdbx_description
1 polymer ?
#
loop_
_entity_poly.entity_id
_entity_poly.type
_entity_poly.pdbx_seq_one_letter_code
_entity_poly.pdbx_strand_id
1 'polypeptide(L)'
;MFSTGIDVSAKTLDVVVRINGKRRHRRFNNDGPGIGKLIEWLKPFGPVRVSMEATGVYYLDLAFALVGADIPLMVVNPRQARRFVEALGRNQQTDASDAADLAEFGERMDFVAWKAPSKQAFTVHKLGRSINLLTRQHTAYLNRLHAAEAAELTPPEVVALMRNSLRFIEREQAKLVRKVAQLIAADAAMARRLALLKSATGIAEASAPAILAELIVLPEGLSAKAWVKLAGLDPTTKQSGTSVSTKPRISKRGNARLRAALYMPAMCARSHDAHLRAFADRLSARGKTGNQVILAVARKLLHGIHAMFHSDQPWDSQRLVSTEKHSEAA
;
A
#
# COMPACT_ATOMS: atom_id res chain seq x y z
N MET A 1 -13.09 18.20 -21.94
CA MET A 1 -13.49 17.11 -21.04
C MET A 1 -13.95 17.73 -19.73
N PHE A 2 -15.16 17.45 -19.27
CA PHE A 2 -15.69 18.05 -18.04
C PHE A 2 -15.12 17.38 -16.80
N SER A 3 -14.96 18.15 -15.72
CA SER A 3 -14.43 17.64 -14.46
C SER A 3 -15.56 17.23 -13.53
N THR A 4 -15.50 16.00 -13.05
CA THR A 4 -16.45 15.41 -12.11
C THR A 4 -15.74 15.09 -10.82
N GLY A 5 -16.30 15.50 -9.69
CA GLY A 5 -15.85 15.09 -8.37
C GLY A 5 -16.86 14.17 -7.72
N ILE A 6 -16.39 13.12 -7.06
CA ILE A 6 -17.25 12.19 -6.32
C ILE A 6 -16.72 12.09 -4.90
N ASP A 7 -17.55 12.51 -3.95
CA ASP A 7 -17.35 12.14 -2.55
C ASP A 7 -18.02 10.78 -2.28
N VAL A 8 -17.30 9.90 -1.61
CA VAL A 8 -17.68 8.49 -1.43
C VAL A 8 -17.89 8.19 0.03
N SER A 9 -19.15 7.95 0.41
CA SER A 9 -19.52 7.46 1.73
C SER A 9 -19.86 5.97 1.70
N ALA A 10 -20.08 5.36 2.87
CA ALA A 10 -20.45 3.96 2.97
C ALA A 10 -21.81 3.64 2.31
N LYS A 11 -22.71 4.61 2.19
CA LYS A 11 -24.08 4.41 1.67
C LYS A 11 -24.39 5.24 0.43
N THR A 12 -23.68 6.35 0.21
CA THR A 12 -24.02 7.33 -0.81
C THR A 12 -22.79 7.74 -1.62
N LEU A 13 -23.06 8.19 -2.84
CA LEU A 13 -22.12 8.80 -3.76
C LEU A 13 -22.63 10.19 -4.10
N ASP A 14 -21.96 11.23 -3.62
CA ASP A 14 -22.29 12.62 -3.90
C ASP A 14 -21.45 13.07 -5.09
N VAL A 15 -22.10 13.44 -6.20
CA VAL A 15 -21.45 13.67 -7.49
C VAL A 15 -21.68 15.09 -7.95
N VAL A 16 -20.60 15.79 -8.30
CA VAL A 16 -20.64 17.13 -8.89
C VAL A 16 -19.90 17.14 -10.22
N VAL A 17 -20.61 17.49 -11.30
CA VAL A 17 -20.03 17.72 -12.62
C VAL A 17 -19.91 19.23 -12.86
N ARG A 18 -18.75 19.69 -13.32
CA ARG A 18 -18.49 21.09 -13.70
C ARG A 18 -18.50 21.24 -15.21
N ILE A 19 -19.46 22.00 -15.72
CA ILE A 19 -19.72 22.24 -17.15
C ILE A 19 -19.72 23.74 -17.38
N ASN A 20 -18.68 24.27 -18.05
CA ASN A 20 -18.56 25.70 -18.38
C ASN A 20 -18.85 26.62 -17.17
N GLY A 21 -18.26 26.32 -16.01
CA GLY A 21 -18.47 27.06 -14.76
C GLY A 21 -19.77 26.75 -14.00
N LYS A 22 -20.73 26.04 -14.60
CA LYS A 22 -21.96 25.58 -13.92
C LYS A 22 -21.74 24.24 -13.25
N ARG A 23 -22.38 24.04 -12.08
CA ARG A 23 -22.34 22.79 -11.32
C ARG A 23 -23.63 22.00 -11.55
N ARG A 24 -23.51 20.68 -11.74
CA ARG A 24 -24.62 19.73 -11.71
C ARG A 24 -24.35 18.74 -10.59
N HIS A 25 -25.21 18.76 -9.57
CA HIS A 25 -25.09 17.90 -8.40
C HIS A 25 -26.15 16.80 -8.44
N ARG A 26 -25.76 15.57 -8.11
CA ARG A 26 -26.68 14.47 -7.90
C ARG A 26 -26.10 13.45 -6.92
N ARG A 27 -26.97 12.85 -6.11
CA ARG A 27 -26.63 11.79 -5.18
C ARG A 27 -27.12 10.44 -5.68
N PHE A 28 -26.32 9.40 -5.47
CA PHE A 28 -26.65 8.01 -5.75
C PHE A 28 -26.38 7.13 -4.53
N ASN A 29 -26.88 5.89 -4.54
CA ASN A 29 -26.49 4.89 -3.55
C ASN A 29 -25.10 4.34 -3.87
N ASN A 30 -24.33 4.01 -2.84
CA ASN A 30 -23.09 3.26 -2.98
C ASN A 30 -23.36 1.74 -2.98
N ASP A 31 -24.05 1.29 -4.03
CA ASP A 31 -24.33 -0.11 -4.32
C ASP A 31 -24.26 -0.35 -5.84
N GLY A 32 -24.29 -1.62 -6.27
CA GLY A 32 -24.21 -1.96 -7.69
C GLY A 32 -25.24 -1.23 -8.57
N PRO A 33 -26.54 -1.24 -8.23
CA PRO A 33 -27.55 -0.48 -8.97
C PRO A 33 -27.33 1.03 -8.98
N GLY A 34 -26.91 1.62 -7.86
CA GLY A 34 -26.62 3.04 -7.72
C GLY A 34 -25.42 3.48 -8.55
N ILE A 35 -24.35 2.67 -8.58
CA ILE A 35 -23.19 2.88 -9.44
C ILE A 35 -23.58 2.80 -10.93
N GLY A 36 -24.43 1.84 -11.32
CA GLY A 36 -24.97 1.76 -12.67
C GLY A 36 -25.74 3.04 -13.06
N LYS A 37 -26.63 3.50 -12.19
CA LYS A 37 -27.39 4.76 -12.40
C LYS A 37 -26.48 5.99 -12.49
N LEU A 38 -25.38 6.02 -11.72
CA LEU A 38 -24.38 7.08 -11.79
C LEU A 38 -23.71 7.11 -13.16
N ILE A 39 -23.25 5.96 -13.65
CA ILE A 39 -22.60 5.85 -14.96
C ILE A 39 -23.56 6.27 -16.08
N GLU A 40 -24.81 5.80 -16.06
CA GLU A 40 -25.83 6.23 -17.03
C GLU A 40 -26.10 7.73 -16.98
N TRP A 41 -26.09 8.33 -15.78
CA TRP A 41 -26.26 9.77 -15.62
C TRP A 41 -25.05 10.57 -16.12
N LEU A 42 -23.84 9.99 -16.15
CA LEU A 42 -22.65 10.66 -16.67
C LEU A 42 -22.60 10.71 -18.21
N LYS A 43 -23.17 9.71 -18.90
CA LYS A 43 -23.11 9.59 -20.37
C LYS A 43 -23.56 10.84 -21.13
N PRO A 44 -24.70 11.50 -20.82
CA PRO A 44 -25.18 12.65 -21.58
C PRO A 44 -24.28 13.89 -21.49
N PHE A 45 -23.37 13.95 -20.51
CA PHE A 45 -22.41 15.06 -20.41
C PHE A 45 -21.26 14.93 -21.41
N GLY A 46 -21.13 13.81 -22.12
CA GLY A 46 -20.01 13.55 -23.03
C GLY A 46 -18.71 13.20 -22.29
N PRO A 47 -17.53 13.56 -22.82
CA PRO A 47 -16.26 13.21 -22.19
C PRO A 47 -16.10 13.86 -20.81
N VAL A 48 -16.12 13.03 -19.77
CA VAL A 48 -15.89 13.42 -18.37
C VAL A 48 -14.62 12.77 -17.82
N ARG A 49 -13.96 13.45 -16.89
CA ARG A 49 -12.92 12.88 -16.03
C ARG A 49 -13.38 12.95 -14.59
N VAL A 50 -13.16 11.89 -13.82
CA VAL A 50 -13.62 11.77 -12.44
C VAL A 50 -12.44 11.91 -11.48
N SER A 51 -12.64 12.66 -10.40
CA SER A 51 -11.77 12.71 -9.24
C SER A 51 -12.52 12.20 -8.02
N MET A 52 -11.95 11.26 -7.27
CA MET A 52 -12.52 10.80 -6.00
C MET A 52 -11.42 10.68 -4.94
N GLU A 53 -11.80 10.77 -3.66
CA GLU A 53 -10.87 10.52 -2.56
C GLU A 53 -10.78 9.03 -2.21
N ALA A 54 -9.56 8.51 -2.01
CA ALA A 54 -9.38 7.15 -1.48
C ALA A 54 -9.45 7.12 0.05
N THR A 55 -10.67 7.05 0.59
CA THR A 55 -10.90 6.90 2.03
C THR A 55 -11.59 5.57 2.33
N GLY A 56 -10.90 4.71 3.09
CA GLY A 56 -11.40 3.38 3.41
C GLY A 56 -11.47 2.43 2.20
N VAL A 57 -12.50 1.58 2.17
CA VAL A 57 -12.72 0.55 1.14
C VAL A 57 -13.86 0.91 0.16
N TYR A 58 -14.69 1.88 0.53
CA TYR A 58 -15.99 2.14 -0.10
C TYR A 58 -15.90 2.69 -1.52
N TYR A 59 -14.74 3.23 -1.92
CA TYR A 59 -14.53 3.77 -3.26
C TYR A 59 -14.20 2.71 -4.33
N LEU A 60 -13.83 1.49 -3.92
CA LEU A 60 -13.25 0.51 -4.84
C LEU A 60 -14.23 0.02 -5.89
N ASP A 61 -15.45 -0.35 -5.49
CA ASP A 61 -16.43 -0.89 -6.43
C ASP A 61 -16.80 0.16 -7.48
N LEU A 62 -16.99 1.41 -7.06
CA LEU A 62 -17.14 2.55 -7.97
C LEU A 62 -15.92 2.73 -8.88
N ALA A 63 -14.71 2.67 -8.33
CA ALA A 63 -13.48 2.87 -9.10
C ALA A 63 -13.32 1.82 -10.21
N PHE A 64 -13.57 0.54 -9.90
CA PHE A 64 -13.55 -0.53 -10.90
C PHE A 64 -14.67 -0.37 -11.94
N ALA A 65 -15.87 0.04 -11.53
CA ALA A 65 -16.99 0.25 -12.45
C ALA A 65 -16.75 1.42 -13.41
N LEU A 66 -16.18 2.54 -12.93
CA LEU A 66 -15.84 3.69 -13.77
C LEU A 66 -14.77 3.33 -14.81
N VAL A 67 -13.70 2.63 -14.39
CA VAL A 67 -12.67 2.16 -15.33
C VAL A 67 -13.25 1.17 -16.33
N GLY A 68 -14.14 0.27 -15.91
CA GLY A 68 -14.82 -0.67 -16.80
C GLY A 68 -15.83 -0.03 -17.77
N ALA A 69 -16.24 1.21 -17.51
CA ALA A 69 -17.07 2.02 -18.39
C ALA A 69 -16.25 3.03 -19.21
N ASP A 70 -14.93 2.85 -19.28
CA ASP A 70 -13.98 3.74 -19.97
C ASP A 70 -14.04 5.21 -19.51
N ILE A 71 -14.43 5.44 -18.24
CA ILE A 71 -14.45 6.77 -17.64
C ILE A 71 -13.11 7.00 -16.92
N PRO A 72 -12.27 7.96 -17.36
CA PRO A 72 -11.01 8.28 -16.71
C PRO A 72 -11.24 8.67 -15.26
N LEU A 73 -10.55 7.98 -14.35
CA LEU A 73 -10.62 8.20 -12.91
C LEU A 73 -9.27 8.65 -12.37
N MET A 74 -9.23 9.67 -11.54
CA MET A 74 -8.10 10.03 -10.69
C MET A 74 -8.47 9.79 -9.22
N VAL A 75 -7.70 8.93 -8.55
CA VAL A 75 -7.85 8.68 -7.12
C VAL A 75 -6.92 9.62 -6.37
N VAL A 76 -7.51 10.63 -5.73
CA VAL A 76 -6.79 11.71 -5.06
C VAL A 76 -6.38 11.27 -3.65
N ASN A 77 -5.16 11.64 -3.24
CA ASN A 77 -4.72 11.44 -1.87
C ASN A 77 -5.51 12.38 -0.94
N PRO A 78 -6.15 11.87 0.13
CA PRO A 78 -6.86 12.68 1.13
C PRO A 78 -6.11 13.94 1.59
N ARG A 79 -4.79 13.83 1.78
CA ARG A 79 -3.97 14.96 2.22
C ARG A 79 -3.77 16.02 1.14
N GLN A 80 -3.74 15.62 -0.13
CA GLN A 80 -3.65 16.56 -1.24
C GLN A 80 -4.98 17.29 -1.44
N ALA A 81 -6.09 16.56 -1.40
CA ALA A 81 -7.44 17.15 -1.44
C ALA A 81 -7.62 18.17 -0.30
N ARG A 82 -7.29 17.77 0.94
CA ARG A 82 -7.36 18.66 2.10
C ARG A 82 -6.48 19.92 1.95
N ARG A 83 -5.22 19.77 1.55
CA ARG A 83 -4.31 20.91 1.35
C ARG A 83 -4.79 21.86 0.25
N PHE A 84 -5.41 21.31 -0.79
CA PHE A 84 -6.00 22.10 -1.85
C PHE A 84 -7.17 22.94 -1.33
N VAL A 85 -8.08 22.34 -0.57
CA VAL A 85 -9.21 23.03 0.09
C VAL A 85 -8.71 24.13 1.04
N GLU A 86 -7.70 23.82 1.86
CA GLU A 86 -7.05 24.80 2.77
C GLU A 86 -6.42 25.97 1.99
N ALA A 87 -5.75 25.71 0.86
CA ALA A 87 -5.17 26.75 0.00
C ALA A 87 -6.22 27.65 -0.67
N LEU A 88 -7.46 27.17 -0.81
CA LEU A 88 -8.60 27.96 -1.30
C LEU A 88 -9.31 28.75 -0.18
N GLY A 89 -8.87 28.64 1.07
CA GLY A 89 -9.48 29.34 2.23
C GLY A 89 -10.84 28.78 2.65
N ARG A 90 -11.19 27.55 2.23
CA ARG A 90 -12.49 26.91 2.54
C ARG A 90 -12.34 26.05 3.80
N ASN A 91 -12.68 26.60 4.97
CA ASN A 91 -12.51 25.91 6.26
C ASN A 91 -13.81 25.29 6.85
N GLN A 92 -14.97 25.46 6.21
CA GLN A 92 -16.24 24.85 6.64
C GLN A 92 -16.76 23.90 5.57
N GLN A 93 -16.64 22.59 5.83
CA GLN A 93 -17.10 21.52 4.94
C GLN A 93 -18.61 21.29 5.12
N THR A 94 -19.31 21.17 4.00
CA THR A 94 -20.64 20.53 3.91
C THR A 94 -20.50 19.37 2.92
N ASP A 95 -21.29 18.30 3.04
CA ASP A 95 -21.14 17.08 2.22
C ASP A 95 -21.19 17.34 0.69
N ALA A 96 -21.94 18.35 0.24
CA ALA A 96 -21.96 18.74 -1.18
C ALA A 96 -20.73 19.58 -1.63
N SER A 97 -19.99 20.15 -0.66
CA SER A 97 -18.75 20.89 -0.91
C SER A 97 -17.62 19.95 -1.34
N ASP A 98 -17.49 18.79 -0.71
CA ASP A 98 -16.34 17.90 -0.90
C ASP A 98 -16.29 17.35 -2.34
N ALA A 99 -17.43 16.93 -2.89
CA ALA A 99 -17.54 16.54 -4.29
C ALA A 99 -17.26 17.70 -5.26
N ALA A 100 -17.68 18.93 -4.92
CA ALA A 100 -17.39 20.11 -5.74
C ALA A 100 -15.91 20.50 -5.70
N ASP A 101 -15.27 20.35 -4.53
CA ASP A 101 -13.85 20.59 -4.32
C ASP A 101 -13.00 19.56 -5.08
N LEU A 102 -13.40 18.29 -5.09
CA LEU A 102 -12.77 17.25 -5.90
C LEU A 102 -12.93 17.49 -7.41
N ALA A 103 -14.09 17.99 -7.84
CA ALA A 103 -14.31 18.38 -9.23
C ALA A 103 -13.38 19.54 -9.62
N GLU A 104 -13.22 20.53 -8.73
CA GLU A 104 -12.30 21.66 -8.95
C GLU A 104 -10.83 21.24 -8.89
N PHE A 105 -10.48 20.30 -8.01
CA PHE A 105 -9.15 19.70 -7.96
C PHE A 105 -8.82 19.02 -9.30
N GLY A 106 -9.73 18.19 -9.81
CA GLY A 106 -9.59 17.53 -11.11
C GLY A 106 -9.53 18.51 -12.27
N GLU A 107 -10.10 19.71 -12.12
CA GLU A 107 -10.05 20.76 -13.13
C GLU A 107 -8.68 21.44 -13.18
N ARG A 108 -8.11 21.77 -12.00
CA ARG A 108 -6.91 22.60 -11.85
C ARG A 108 -5.59 21.83 -11.82
N MET A 109 -5.61 20.57 -11.38
CA MET A 109 -4.40 19.75 -11.23
C MET A 109 -4.15 18.88 -12.46
N ASP A 110 -2.90 18.48 -12.66
CA ASP A 110 -2.54 17.47 -13.65
C ASP A 110 -3.33 16.18 -13.39
N PHE A 111 -4.07 15.74 -14.41
CA PHE A 111 -4.91 14.57 -14.29
C PHE A 111 -4.07 13.29 -14.47
N VAL A 112 -3.86 12.57 -13.38
CA VAL A 112 -3.17 11.28 -13.38
C VAL A 112 -4.21 10.17 -13.26
N ALA A 113 -4.49 9.51 -14.38
CA ALA A 113 -5.44 8.40 -14.41
C ALA A 113 -4.98 7.25 -13.51
N TRP A 114 -5.86 6.81 -12.62
CA TRP A 114 -5.73 5.64 -11.80
C TRP A 114 -5.79 4.40 -12.68
N LYS A 115 -4.75 3.58 -12.59
CA LYS A 115 -4.68 2.29 -13.28
C LYS A 115 -5.22 1.23 -12.34
N ALA A 116 -6.35 0.64 -12.70
CA ALA A 116 -6.94 -0.45 -11.93
C ALA A 116 -6.03 -1.69 -11.99
N PRO A 117 -5.67 -2.31 -10.86
CA PRO A 117 -5.07 -3.63 -10.89
C PRO A 117 -6.09 -4.67 -11.36
N SER A 118 -5.62 -5.82 -11.85
CA SER A 118 -6.54 -6.92 -12.19
C SER A 118 -7.34 -7.35 -10.96
N LYS A 119 -8.58 -7.82 -11.15
CA LYS A 119 -9.42 -8.33 -10.06
C LYS A 119 -8.69 -9.41 -9.25
N GLN A 120 -7.96 -10.30 -9.93
CA GLN A 120 -7.17 -11.36 -9.31
C GLN A 120 -6.01 -10.80 -8.47
N ALA A 121 -5.25 -9.83 -8.99
CA ALA A 121 -4.19 -9.17 -8.23
C ALA A 121 -4.75 -8.46 -6.98
N PHE A 122 -5.90 -7.81 -7.13
CA PHE A 122 -6.59 -7.18 -6.01
C PHE A 122 -7.08 -8.20 -4.97
N THR A 123 -7.60 -9.35 -5.40
CA THR A 123 -7.95 -10.46 -4.50
C THR A 123 -6.74 -10.95 -3.72
N VAL A 124 -5.61 -11.24 -4.39
CA VAL A 124 -4.37 -11.66 -3.73
C VAL A 124 -3.90 -10.63 -2.71
N HIS A 125 -3.95 -9.34 -3.06
CA HIS A 125 -3.63 -8.24 -2.15
C HIS A 125 -4.50 -8.25 -0.89
N LYS A 126 -5.82 -8.38 -1.04
CA LYS A 126 -6.76 -8.39 0.08
C LYS A 126 -6.56 -9.62 0.97
N LEU A 127 -6.39 -10.80 0.37
CA LEU A 127 -6.11 -12.03 1.12
C LEU A 127 -4.77 -11.95 1.86
N GLY A 128 -3.72 -11.42 1.25
CA GLY A 128 -2.42 -11.18 1.89
C GLY A 128 -2.53 -10.26 3.12
N ARG A 129 -3.35 -9.21 3.03
CA ARG A 129 -3.64 -8.33 4.18
C ARG A 129 -4.42 -9.04 5.29
N SER A 130 -5.34 -9.93 4.95
CA SER A 130 -6.06 -10.77 5.92
C SER A 130 -5.13 -11.77 6.61
N ILE A 131 -4.20 -12.39 5.88
CA ILE A 131 -3.15 -13.26 6.46
C ILE A 131 -2.30 -12.46 7.46
N ASN A 132 -1.91 -11.23 7.12
CA ASN A 132 -1.17 -10.37 8.04
C ASN A 132 -1.99 -9.98 9.29
N LEU A 133 -3.31 -9.78 9.15
CA LEU A 133 -4.20 -9.59 10.30
C LEU A 133 -4.21 -10.82 11.21
N LEU A 134 -4.43 -12.01 10.64
CA LEU A 134 -4.45 -13.27 11.38
C LEU A 134 -3.10 -13.55 12.05
N THR A 135 -1.98 -13.24 11.40
CA THR A 135 -0.64 -13.37 11.99
C THR A 135 -0.49 -12.51 13.26
N ARG A 136 -0.98 -11.26 13.22
CA ARG A 136 -0.94 -10.37 14.40
C ARG A 136 -1.88 -10.85 15.50
N GLN A 137 -3.06 -11.36 15.13
CA GLN A 137 -3.98 -11.95 16.09
C GLN A 137 -3.38 -13.21 16.72
N HIS A 138 -2.77 -14.09 15.93
CA HIS A 138 -2.07 -15.28 16.43
C HIS A 138 -1.04 -14.92 17.50
N THR A 139 -0.14 -13.97 17.20
CA THR A 139 0.86 -13.49 18.18
C THR A 139 0.20 -12.93 19.45
N ALA A 140 -0.86 -12.13 19.30
CA ALA A 140 -1.56 -11.56 20.45
C ALA A 140 -2.23 -12.63 21.32
N TYR A 141 -2.86 -13.63 20.71
CA TYR A 141 -3.49 -14.74 21.43
C TYR A 141 -2.46 -15.70 22.03
N LEU A 142 -1.32 -15.91 21.39
CA LEU A 142 -0.23 -16.71 21.93
C LEU A 142 0.34 -16.08 23.20
N ASN A 143 0.61 -14.77 23.16
CA ASN A 143 1.09 -14.04 24.33
C ASN A 143 0.05 -14.01 25.47
N ARG A 144 -1.24 -13.87 25.13
CA ARG A 144 -2.34 -13.94 26.11
C ARG A 144 -2.47 -15.34 26.72
N LEU A 145 -2.33 -16.39 25.92
CA LEU A 145 -2.36 -17.76 26.41
C LEU A 145 -1.20 -18.01 27.38
N HIS A 146 0.02 -17.59 27.01
CA HIS A 146 1.19 -17.72 27.89
C HIS A 146 0.97 -17.02 29.24
N ALA A 147 0.42 -15.80 29.23
CA ALA A 147 0.10 -15.07 30.46
C ALA A 147 -1.01 -15.75 31.29
N ALA A 148 -2.04 -16.30 30.62
CA ALA A 148 -3.15 -17.02 31.25
C ALA A 148 -2.69 -18.34 31.90
N GLU A 149 -1.77 -19.07 31.25
CA GLU A 149 -1.20 -20.32 31.78
C GLU A 149 -0.23 -20.08 32.95
N ALA A 150 0.34 -18.88 33.07
CA ALA A 150 1.28 -18.55 34.14
C ALA A 150 0.61 -18.19 35.47
N ALA A 151 -0.69 -17.84 35.47
CA ALA A 151 -1.40 -17.42 36.67
C ALA A 151 -2.33 -18.52 37.18
N GLU A 152 -2.07 -19.03 38.39
CA GLU A 152 -2.82 -20.12 39.04
C GLU A 152 -4.32 -19.80 39.24
N LEU A 153 -4.65 -18.52 39.43
CA LEU A 153 -6.04 -18.06 39.60
C LEU A 153 -6.82 -17.96 38.28
N THR A 154 -6.18 -18.22 37.13
CA THR A 154 -6.86 -18.15 35.84
C THR A 154 -7.84 -19.31 35.69
N PRO A 155 -9.14 -19.04 35.45
CA PRO A 155 -10.11 -20.10 35.24
C PRO A 155 -9.76 -20.96 34.01
N PRO A 156 -9.91 -22.30 34.07
CA PRO A 156 -9.61 -23.20 32.94
C PRO A 156 -10.35 -22.83 31.64
N GLU A 157 -11.55 -22.25 31.75
CA GLU A 157 -12.38 -21.80 30.63
C GLU A 157 -11.69 -20.70 29.82
N VAL A 158 -10.94 -19.81 30.48
CA VAL A 158 -10.18 -18.73 29.82
C VAL A 158 -9.03 -19.32 29.01
N VAL A 159 -8.28 -20.27 29.58
CA VAL A 159 -7.20 -20.98 28.87
C VAL A 159 -7.77 -21.75 27.67
N ALA A 160 -8.88 -22.46 27.87
CA ALA A 160 -9.56 -23.19 26.79
C ALA A 160 -10.02 -22.26 25.66
N LEU A 161 -10.62 -21.11 25.98
CA LEU A 161 -11.01 -20.10 24.99
C LEU A 161 -9.82 -19.61 24.16
N MET A 162 -8.68 -19.31 24.79
CA MET A 162 -7.49 -18.83 24.09
C MET A 162 -6.90 -19.92 23.18
N ARG A 163 -6.81 -21.17 23.66
CA ARG A 163 -6.37 -22.31 22.84
C ARG A 163 -7.31 -22.56 21.65
N ASN A 164 -8.62 -22.48 21.86
CA ASN A 164 -9.62 -22.64 20.80
C ASN A 164 -9.49 -21.53 19.73
N SER A 165 -9.28 -20.30 20.18
CA SER A 165 -9.07 -19.13 19.31
C SER A 165 -7.80 -19.28 18.47
N LEU A 166 -6.68 -19.73 19.07
CA LEU A 166 -5.44 -20.01 18.33
C LEU A 166 -5.65 -21.06 17.24
N ARG A 167 -6.28 -22.20 17.58
CA ARG A 167 -6.57 -23.25 16.58
C ARG A 167 -7.45 -22.75 15.45
N PHE A 168 -8.43 -21.90 15.73
CA PHE A 168 -9.26 -21.28 14.70
C PHE A 168 -8.44 -20.38 13.79
N ILE A 169 -7.62 -19.48 14.37
CA ILE A 169 -6.76 -18.56 13.62
C ILE A 169 -5.79 -19.32 12.71
N GLU A 170 -5.14 -20.37 13.22
CA GLU A 170 -4.19 -21.19 12.45
C GLU A 170 -4.86 -21.88 11.26
N ARG A 171 -6.05 -22.45 11.46
CA ARG A 171 -6.83 -23.10 10.39
C ARG A 171 -7.21 -22.13 9.28
N GLU A 172 -7.76 -20.96 9.66
CA GLU A 172 -8.16 -19.96 8.68
C GLU A 172 -6.94 -19.34 7.98
N GLN A 173 -5.84 -19.11 8.70
CA GLN A 173 -4.60 -18.62 8.10
C GLN A 173 -4.07 -19.61 7.05
N ALA A 174 -4.01 -20.91 7.38
CA ALA A 174 -3.58 -21.95 6.43
C ALA A 174 -4.48 -22.01 5.18
N LYS A 175 -5.80 -21.86 5.36
CA LYS A 175 -6.77 -21.78 4.26
C LYS A 175 -6.49 -20.59 3.34
N LEU A 176 -6.27 -19.40 3.90
CA LEU A 176 -5.98 -18.20 3.11
C LEU A 176 -4.63 -18.30 2.39
N VAL A 177 -3.59 -18.83 3.05
CA VAL A 177 -2.27 -19.05 2.45
C VAL A 177 -2.38 -19.99 1.24
N ARG A 178 -3.09 -21.12 1.37
CA ARG A 178 -3.34 -22.03 0.24
C ARG A 178 -4.08 -21.34 -0.90
N LYS A 179 -5.12 -20.55 -0.59
CA LYS A 179 -5.88 -19.82 -1.61
C LYS A 179 -5.02 -18.80 -2.36
N VAL A 180 -4.16 -18.05 -1.65
CA VAL A 180 -3.22 -17.11 -2.26
C VAL A 180 -2.24 -17.84 -3.18
N ALA A 181 -1.67 -18.96 -2.74
CA ALA A 181 -0.76 -19.76 -3.56
C ALA A 181 -1.44 -20.25 -4.86
N GLN A 182 -2.67 -20.74 -4.77
CA GLN A 182 -3.45 -21.15 -5.95
C GLN A 182 -3.71 -19.98 -6.92
N LEU A 183 -4.09 -18.81 -6.40
CA LEU A 183 -4.34 -17.62 -7.22
C LEU A 183 -3.07 -17.10 -7.89
N ILE A 184 -1.92 -17.18 -7.23
CA ILE A 184 -0.64 -16.80 -7.82
C ILE A 184 -0.23 -17.81 -8.89
N ALA A 185 -0.37 -19.12 -8.64
CA ALA A 185 -0.02 -20.16 -9.59
C ALA A 185 -0.89 -20.14 -10.86
N ALA A 186 -2.14 -19.70 -10.74
CA ALA A 186 -3.07 -19.58 -11.87
C ALA A 186 -2.79 -18.37 -12.78
N ASP A 187 -1.89 -17.46 -12.40
CA ASP A 187 -1.50 -16.29 -13.21
C ASP A 187 0.00 -16.35 -13.49
N ALA A 188 0.36 -16.57 -14.76
CA ALA A 188 1.75 -16.74 -15.19
C ALA A 188 2.66 -15.55 -14.81
N ALA A 189 2.14 -14.32 -14.89
CA ALA A 189 2.92 -13.12 -14.55
C ALA A 189 3.15 -13.03 -13.04
N MET A 190 2.15 -13.35 -12.22
CA MET A 190 2.31 -13.41 -10.76
C MET A 190 3.23 -14.55 -10.34
N ALA A 191 3.10 -15.74 -10.94
CA ALA A 191 3.97 -16.88 -10.68
C ALA A 191 5.44 -16.55 -11.02
N ARG A 192 5.68 -15.90 -12.17
CA ARG A 192 7.02 -15.42 -12.55
C ARG A 192 7.59 -14.43 -11.54
N ARG A 193 6.81 -13.42 -11.14
CA ARG A 193 7.22 -12.42 -10.12
C ARG A 193 7.49 -13.07 -8.76
N LEU A 194 6.72 -14.09 -8.37
CA LEU A 194 6.98 -14.85 -7.14
C LEU A 194 8.30 -15.62 -7.23
N ALA A 195 8.58 -16.28 -8.36
CA ALA A 195 9.83 -17.00 -8.58
C ALA A 195 11.04 -16.05 -8.53
N LEU A 196 10.93 -14.87 -9.16
CA LEU A 196 11.95 -13.83 -9.06
C LEU A 196 12.17 -13.43 -7.59
N LEU A 197 11.11 -13.10 -6.84
CA LEU A 197 11.23 -12.77 -5.41
C LEU A 197 11.98 -13.85 -4.62
N LYS A 198 11.67 -15.13 -4.85
CA LYS A 198 12.31 -16.26 -4.16
C LYS A 198 13.78 -16.47 -4.54
N SER A 199 14.26 -15.89 -5.63
CA SER A 199 15.70 -15.91 -5.97
C SER A 199 16.53 -14.97 -5.08
N ALA A 200 15.90 -14.01 -4.40
CA ALA A 200 16.60 -13.05 -3.56
C ALA A 200 16.95 -13.59 -2.19
N THR A 201 18.18 -13.36 -1.74
CA THR A 201 18.67 -13.82 -0.42
C THR A 201 17.74 -13.35 0.70
N GLY A 202 17.23 -14.28 1.49
CA GLY A 202 16.33 -14.00 2.62
C GLY A 202 14.84 -13.87 2.26
N ILE A 203 14.46 -13.98 0.98
CA ILE A 203 13.06 -13.99 0.54
C ILE A 203 12.64 -15.42 0.18
N ALA A 204 11.61 -15.94 0.84
CA ALA A 204 11.18 -17.35 0.75
C ALA A 204 9.65 -17.48 0.87
N GLU A 205 9.14 -18.68 1.21
CA GLU A 205 7.71 -19.02 1.15
C GLU A 205 6.79 -18.11 1.97
N ALA A 206 7.27 -17.56 3.09
CA ALA A 206 6.47 -16.64 3.90
C ALA A 206 6.54 -15.19 3.40
N SER A 207 7.74 -14.70 3.09
CA SER A 207 7.97 -13.30 2.72
C SER A 207 7.67 -12.99 1.27
N ALA A 208 7.91 -13.93 0.33
CA ALA A 208 7.68 -13.70 -1.10
C ALA A 208 6.21 -13.42 -1.41
N PRO A 209 5.22 -14.23 -0.97
CA PRO A 209 3.81 -13.92 -1.23
C PRO A 209 3.35 -12.64 -0.51
N ALA A 210 3.88 -12.36 0.69
CA ALA A 210 3.54 -11.16 1.45
C ALA A 210 4.05 -9.87 0.76
N ILE A 211 5.27 -9.90 0.24
CA ILE A 211 5.84 -8.81 -0.56
C ILE A 211 5.06 -8.67 -1.87
N LEU A 212 4.85 -9.78 -2.59
CA LEU A 212 4.14 -9.78 -3.87
C LEU A 212 2.74 -9.18 -3.72
N ALA A 213 1.98 -9.60 -2.71
CA ALA A 213 0.63 -9.12 -2.45
C ALA A 213 0.55 -7.60 -2.33
N GLU A 214 1.56 -6.92 -1.76
CA GLU A 214 1.57 -5.46 -1.66
C GLU A 214 2.09 -4.76 -2.93
N LEU A 215 2.90 -5.43 -3.76
CA LEU A 215 3.50 -4.87 -4.97
C LEU A 215 2.62 -5.04 -6.23
N ILE A 216 1.86 -6.14 -6.35
CA ILE A 216 1.06 -6.45 -7.56
C ILE A 216 -0.06 -5.47 -7.86
N VAL A 217 -0.46 -4.66 -6.87
CA VAL A 217 -1.51 -3.63 -7.03
C VAL A 217 -0.93 -2.25 -7.31
N LEU A 218 0.40 -2.12 -7.36
CA LEU A 218 1.03 -0.84 -7.69
C LEU A 218 0.92 -0.56 -9.19
N PRO A 219 0.73 0.71 -9.59
CA PRO A 219 0.80 1.09 -10.99
C PRO A 219 2.12 0.67 -11.64
N GLU A 220 2.03 0.23 -12.89
CA GLU A 220 3.19 -0.04 -13.72
C GLU A 220 3.97 1.24 -14.05
N GLY A 221 5.27 1.10 -14.33
CA GLY A 221 6.13 2.22 -14.70
C GLY A 221 6.60 3.12 -13.54
N LEU A 222 6.21 2.81 -12.29
CA LEU A 222 6.75 3.52 -11.13
C LEU A 222 8.26 3.29 -10.99
N SER A 223 9.00 4.35 -10.65
CA SER A 223 10.44 4.25 -10.38
C SER A 223 10.74 3.55 -9.05
N ALA A 224 11.95 3.01 -8.90
CA ALA A 224 12.40 2.44 -7.63
C ALA A 224 12.30 3.44 -6.46
N LYS A 225 12.56 4.74 -6.73
CA LYS A 225 12.37 5.81 -5.72
C LYS A 225 10.91 5.94 -5.29
N ALA A 226 9.97 5.83 -6.23
CA ALA A 226 8.55 5.83 -5.93
C ALA A 226 8.14 4.63 -5.08
N TRP A 227 8.67 3.43 -5.38
CA TRP A 227 8.46 2.23 -4.55
C TRP A 227 8.95 2.42 -3.11
N VAL A 228 10.15 2.97 -2.92
CA VAL A 228 10.69 3.27 -1.58
C VAL A 228 9.84 4.26 -0.81
N LYS A 229 9.36 5.33 -1.47
CA LYS A 229 8.45 6.31 -0.87
C LYS A 229 7.09 5.69 -0.51
N LEU A 230 6.54 4.85 -1.38
CA LEU A 230 5.30 4.10 -1.14
C LEU A 230 5.45 3.11 0.00
N ALA A 231 6.59 2.44 0.14
CA ALA A 231 6.92 1.63 1.30
C ALA A 231 7.13 2.50 2.56
N GLY A 232 7.55 3.75 2.41
CA GLY A 232 7.94 4.62 3.53
C GLY A 232 9.27 4.22 4.15
N LEU A 233 10.17 3.69 3.32
CA LEU A 233 11.57 3.38 3.65
C LEU A 233 12.52 4.56 3.34
N ASP A 234 11.96 5.69 2.90
CA ASP A 234 12.67 6.93 2.65
C ASP A 234 13.04 7.63 3.97
N PRO A 235 14.31 8.02 4.17
CA PRO A 235 14.70 8.91 5.25
C PRO A 235 13.99 10.25 5.09
N THR A 236 13.44 10.77 6.18
CA THR A 236 12.92 12.14 6.26
C THR A 236 13.84 12.97 7.14
N THR A 237 14.36 14.04 6.58
CA THR A 237 15.03 15.13 7.29
C THR A 237 13.99 16.21 7.58
N LYS A 238 13.94 16.70 8.82
CA LYS A 238 13.26 17.95 9.14
C LYS A 238 14.34 18.98 9.35
N GLN A 239 14.55 19.82 8.35
CA GLN A 239 15.34 21.05 8.50
C GLN A 239 14.34 22.21 8.42
N SER A 240 13.90 22.69 9.58
CA SER A 240 13.16 23.95 9.68
C SER A 240 13.89 24.84 10.67
N GLY A 241 14.51 25.91 10.15
CA GLY A 241 15.24 26.90 10.94
C GLY A 241 16.64 26.47 11.41
N THR A 242 17.44 27.46 11.77
CA THR A 242 18.85 27.35 12.25
C THR A 242 19.02 26.58 13.56
N SER A 243 17.94 26.07 14.16
CA SER A 243 17.94 25.56 15.54
C SER A 243 17.40 24.13 15.70
N VAL A 244 17.07 23.39 14.63
CA VAL A 244 16.60 21.99 14.78
C VAL A 244 17.22 21.04 13.75
N SER A 245 18.46 20.61 14.00
CA SER A 245 19.02 19.41 13.37
C SER A 245 18.45 18.16 14.05
N THR A 246 17.22 17.77 13.68
CA THR A 246 16.66 16.51 14.19
C THR A 246 17.28 15.32 13.44
N LYS A 247 17.70 14.29 14.18
CA LYS A 247 18.24 13.05 13.58
C LYS A 247 17.26 12.50 12.52
N PRO A 248 17.71 12.20 11.28
CA PRO A 248 16.83 11.71 10.23
C PRO A 248 16.15 10.41 10.66
N ARG A 249 14.83 10.35 10.46
CA ARG A 249 13.99 9.17 10.73
C ARG A 249 13.29 8.78 9.45
N ILE A 250 12.99 7.50 9.26
CA ILE A 250 12.12 7.09 8.14
C ILE A 250 10.74 7.74 8.27
N SER A 251 10.10 8.03 7.14
CA SER A 251 8.80 8.73 7.12
C SER A 251 7.73 8.00 7.94
N LYS A 252 7.76 6.66 7.94
CA LYS A 252 6.71 5.74 8.43
C LYS A 252 5.33 5.95 7.78
N ARG A 253 5.22 6.88 6.82
CA ARG A 253 3.96 7.33 6.18
C ARG A 253 3.53 6.44 5.00
N GLY A 254 4.40 5.55 4.54
CA GLY A 254 4.08 4.56 3.50
C GLY A 254 3.52 3.24 4.05
N ASN A 255 3.41 2.25 3.17
CA ASN A 255 2.87 0.92 3.39
C ASN A 255 3.65 0.14 4.47
N ALA A 256 3.10 0.15 5.69
CA ALA A 256 3.69 -0.54 6.83
C ALA A 256 3.77 -2.06 6.65
N ARG A 257 2.87 -2.66 5.86
CA ARG A 257 2.86 -4.11 5.61
C ARG A 257 4.00 -4.53 4.70
N LEU A 258 4.25 -3.77 3.63
CA LEU A 258 5.41 -3.99 2.77
C LEU A 258 6.73 -3.83 3.56
N ARG A 259 6.83 -2.79 4.42
CA ARG A 259 8.01 -2.65 5.29
C ARG A 259 8.20 -3.83 6.23
N ALA A 260 7.12 -4.28 6.87
CA ALA A 260 7.18 -5.43 7.77
C ALA A 260 7.59 -6.71 7.04
N ALA A 261 7.04 -6.94 5.83
CA ALA A 261 7.37 -8.10 5.00
C ALA A 261 8.84 -8.11 4.52
N LEU A 262 9.48 -6.95 4.39
CA LEU A 262 10.90 -6.81 4.02
C LEU A 262 11.87 -6.88 5.20
N TYR A 263 11.40 -6.74 6.44
CA TYR A 263 12.28 -6.64 7.62
C TYR A 263 13.06 -7.92 7.89
N MET A 264 12.38 -9.06 7.99
CA MET A 264 13.04 -10.36 8.22
C MET A 264 13.93 -10.76 7.02
N PRO A 265 13.51 -10.59 5.76
CA PRO A 265 14.41 -10.74 4.62
C PRO A 265 15.66 -9.88 4.70
N ALA A 266 15.55 -8.62 5.14
CA ALA A 266 16.72 -7.75 5.31
C ALA A 266 17.67 -8.23 6.41
N MET A 267 17.14 -8.80 7.50
CA MET A 267 17.97 -9.44 8.52
C MET A 267 18.72 -10.66 7.98
N CYS A 268 18.02 -11.55 7.27
CA CYS A 268 18.63 -12.72 6.65
C CYS A 268 19.68 -12.32 5.60
N ALA A 269 19.34 -11.36 4.73
CA ALA A 269 20.23 -10.88 3.69
C ALA A 269 21.50 -10.25 4.27
N ARG A 270 21.39 -9.46 5.35
CA ARG A 270 22.57 -8.96 6.09
C ARG A 270 23.48 -10.10 6.55
N SER A 271 22.91 -11.21 7.01
CA SER A 271 23.67 -12.33 7.56
C SER A 271 24.23 -13.29 6.51
N HIS A 272 23.63 -13.38 5.32
CA HIS A 272 23.95 -14.44 4.34
C HIS A 272 24.39 -13.92 2.97
N ASP A 273 24.13 -12.66 2.62
CA ASP A 273 24.57 -12.06 1.35
C ASP A 273 25.83 -11.21 1.58
N ALA A 274 26.94 -11.56 0.91
CA ALA A 274 28.23 -10.89 1.12
C ALA A 274 28.20 -9.39 0.78
N HIS A 275 27.52 -9.00 -0.30
CA HIS A 275 27.46 -7.60 -0.74
C HIS A 275 26.58 -6.75 0.19
N LEU A 276 25.43 -7.29 0.62
CA LEU A 276 24.55 -6.61 1.57
C LEU A 276 25.12 -6.57 2.98
N ARG A 277 25.89 -7.58 3.39
CA ARG A 277 26.66 -7.57 4.65
C ARG A 277 27.70 -6.46 4.64
N ALA A 278 28.53 -6.38 3.59
CA ALA A 278 29.51 -5.31 3.45
C ALA A 278 28.85 -3.92 3.47
N PHE A 279 27.69 -3.76 2.83
CA PHE A 279 26.90 -2.52 2.90
C PHE A 279 26.43 -2.20 4.32
N ALA A 280 25.92 -3.19 5.04
CA ALA A 280 25.46 -3.07 6.42
C ALA A 280 26.60 -2.70 7.37
N ASP A 281 27.77 -3.34 7.23
CA ASP A 281 28.95 -3.10 8.07
C ASP A 281 29.46 -1.67 7.90
N ARG A 282 29.51 -1.15 6.66
CA ARG A 282 29.83 0.26 6.38
C ARG A 282 28.84 1.25 7.01
N LEU A 283 27.58 0.86 7.22
CA LEU A 283 26.61 1.70 7.91
C LEU A 283 26.80 1.65 9.43
N SER A 284 27.04 0.45 9.98
CA SER A 284 27.35 0.25 11.40
C SER A 284 28.60 1.04 11.81
N ALA A 285 29.67 0.97 11.00
CA ALA A 285 30.91 1.73 11.22
C ALA A 285 30.72 3.26 11.23
N ARG A 286 29.65 3.76 10.57
CA ARG A 286 29.24 5.17 10.60
C ARG A 286 28.30 5.51 11.76
N GLY A 287 28.19 4.65 12.77
CA GLY A 287 27.39 4.86 13.97
C GLY A 287 25.87 4.73 13.76
N LYS A 288 25.41 4.12 12.66
CA LYS A 288 23.98 3.84 12.46
C LYS A 288 23.53 2.71 13.40
N THR A 289 22.35 2.85 14.00
CA THR A 289 21.80 1.82 14.90
C THR A 289 21.42 0.56 14.11
N GLY A 290 21.34 -0.60 14.79
CA GLY A 290 20.96 -1.86 14.15
C GLY A 290 19.66 -1.76 13.33
N ASN A 291 18.64 -1.10 13.87
CA ASN A 291 17.38 -0.87 13.15
C ASN A 291 17.54 0.04 11.93
N GLN A 292 18.38 1.07 11.98
CA GLN A 292 18.66 1.91 10.83
C GLN A 292 19.38 1.12 9.72
N VAL A 293 20.31 0.24 10.10
CA VAL A 293 21.02 -0.64 9.17
C VAL A 293 20.06 -1.61 8.50
N ILE A 294 19.21 -2.31 9.25
CA ILE A 294 18.22 -3.24 8.69
C ILE A 294 17.26 -2.53 7.74
N LEU A 295 16.77 -1.34 8.09
CA LEU A 295 15.90 -0.56 7.19
C LEU A 295 16.61 -0.10 5.92
N ALA A 296 17.90 0.22 5.99
CA ALA A 296 18.70 0.54 4.81
C ALA A 296 18.90 -0.68 3.91
N VAL A 297 19.13 -1.87 4.48
CA VAL A 297 19.17 -3.14 3.74
C VAL A 297 17.81 -3.45 3.11
N ALA A 298 16.71 -3.28 3.84
CA ALA A 298 15.35 -3.45 3.30
C ALA A 298 15.07 -2.50 2.13
N ARG A 299 15.57 -1.25 2.19
CA ARG A 299 15.51 -0.32 1.08
C ARG A 299 16.30 -0.83 -0.13
N LYS A 300 17.52 -1.36 0.07
CA LYS A 300 18.33 -1.94 -1.01
C LYS A 300 17.67 -3.18 -1.62
N LEU A 301 17.08 -4.07 -0.80
CA LEU A 301 16.26 -5.17 -1.28
C LEU A 301 15.13 -4.68 -2.19
N LEU A 302 14.37 -3.66 -1.76
CA LEU A 302 13.26 -3.14 -2.56
C LEU A 302 13.70 -2.52 -3.90
N HIS A 303 14.88 -1.86 -3.93
CA HIS A 303 15.50 -1.42 -5.18
C HIS A 303 15.85 -2.60 -6.10
N GLY A 304 16.41 -3.68 -5.55
CA GLY A 304 16.73 -4.88 -6.32
C GLY A 304 15.50 -5.59 -6.86
N ILE A 305 14.46 -5.75 -6.04
CA ILE A 305 13.18 -6.33 -6.47
C ILE A 305 12.58 -5.51 -7.63
N HIS A 306 12.62 -4.17 -7.56
CA HIS A 306 12.18 -3.31 -8.64
C HIS A 306 12.96 -3.58 -9.94
N ALA A 307 14.29 -3.65 -9.86
CA ALA A 307 15.15 -3.94 -11.01
C ALA A 307 14.89 -5.34 -11.60
N MET A 308 14.68 -6.36 -10.75
CA MET A 308 14.33 -7.72 -11.19
C MET A 308 13.00 -7.75 -11.93
N PHE A 309 11.97 -7.06 -11.42
CA PHE A 309 10.67 -7.01 -12.08
C PHE A 309 10.72 -6.26 -13.41
N HIS A 310 11.64 -5.29 -13.55
CA HIS A 310 11.79 -4.52 -14.77
C HIS A 310 12.62 -5.23 -15.85
N SER A 311 13.64 -5.99 -15.44
CA SER A 311 14.56 -6.71 -16.34
C SER A 311 14.20 -8.18 -16.55
N ASP A 312 13.24 -8.69 -15.79
CA ASP A 312 12.88 -10.12 -15.69
C ASP A 312 14.09 -11.03 -15.41
N GLN A 313 15.06 -10.53 -14.64
CA GLN A 313 16.26 -11.28 -14.26
C GLN A 313 16.22 -11.69 -12.78
N PRO A 314 16.79 -12.86 -12.43
CA PRO A 314 16.98 -13.28 -11.04
C PRO A 314 17.82 -12.29 -10.22
N TRP A 315 17.79 -12.47 -8.90
CA TRP A 315 18.54 -11.65 -7.96
C TRP A 315 20.05 -11.71 -8.21
N ASP A 316 20.66 -10.54 -8.28
CA ASP A 316 22.11 -10.34 -8.31
C ASP A 316 22.46 -9.19 -7.37
N SER A 317 23.04 -9.53 -6.21
CA SER A 317 23.38 -8.54 -5.19
C SER A 317 24.61 -7.70 -5.52
N GLN A 318 25.46 -8.13 -6.45
CA GLN A 318 26.63 -7.37 -6.89
C GLN A 318 26.20 -6.05 -7.54
N ARG A 319 25.08 -6.06 -8.28
CA ARG A 319 24.54 -4.88 -8.98
C ARG A 319 23.91 -3.84 -8.04
N LEU A 320 23.63 -4.18 -6.78
CA LEU A 320 22.89 -3.32 -5.84
C LEU A 320 23.78 -2.40 -5.00
N VAL A 321 25.02 -2.83 -4.82
CA VAL A 321 26.00 -2.20 -3.95
C VAL A 321 27.22 -1.90 -4.81
N SER A 322 27.10 -0.95 -5.76
CA SER A 322 28.30 -0.45 -6.43
C SER A 322 29.23 0.17 -5.40
N THR A 323 30.51 -0.17 -5.51
CA THR A 323 31.58 0.24 -4.59
C THR A 323 31.91 1.74 -4.68
N GLU A 324 31.41 2.46 -5.69
CA GLU A 324 31.98 3.76 -6.09
C GLU A 324 31.07 5.00 -6.02
N LYS A 325 29.77 4.91 -5.66
CA LYS A 325 28.87 6.09 -5.83
C LYS A 325 27.96 6.50 -4.68
N HIS A 326 28.22 6.12 -3.43
CA HIS A 326 27.35 6.51 -2.29
C HIS A 326 28.11 7.30 -1.20
N SER A 327 28.96 8.24 -1.61
CA SER A 327 29.53 9.28 -0.72
C SER A 327 28.56 10.44 -0.45
N GLU A 328 27.50 10.61 -1.24
CA GLU A 328 26.63 11.79 -1.13
C GLU A 328 25.17 11.41 -0.88
N ALA A 329 24.82 11.26 0.40
CA ALA A 329 23.50 11.59 0.95
C ALA A 329 23.56 11.31 2.46
N ALA A 330 23.99 12.33 3.21
CA ALA A 330 23.94 12.39 4.66
C ALA A 330 22.50 12.54 5.17
#